data_AF-A0A7W7WA12-F1
#
_entry.id   AF-A0A7W7WA12-F1
#
_cell.length_a   1.000
_cell.length_b   1.000
_cell.length_c   1.000
_cell.angle_alpha   90.00
_cell.angle_beta   90.00
_cell.angle_gamma   90.00
#
_symmetry.space_group_name_H-M   'P 1'
#
loop_
_entity.id
_entity.type
_entity.pdbx_description
1 polymer ?
#
loop_
_entity_poly.entity_id
_entity_poly.type
_entity_poly.pdbx_seq_one_letter_code
_entity_poly.pdbx_strand_id
1 'polypeptide(L)'
;MNGETVALLFDVVRMLEESIAARDCPAMVVMDGERRLVLSDDGYLLDEPAAAAFESRAAAKAREVGATRWVLAVPQVWIFKPPNTVAMRPVSNHPLREDEQEAITWMSCDRDEGVDYGRVTYARPGGEPVFDDPEVFTVGVQPHRSMPGFKMLQAYLADQPDS
;
A
#
# COMPACT_ATOMS: atom_id res chain seq x y z
N MET A 1 6.58 13.22 -4.78
CA MET A 1 5.33 12.87 -5.48
C MET A 1 4.82 13.97 -6.42
N ASN A 2 4.89 13.71 -7.73
CA ASN A 2 4.29 14.50 -8.81
C ASN A 2 2.77 14.29 -8.87
N GLY A 3 2.10 15.15 -9.65
CA GLY A 3 0.66 15.11 -9.82
C GLY A 3 0.13 13.80 -10.41
N GLU A 4 0.90 13.10 -11.25
CA GLU A 4 0.49 11.84 -11.87
C GLU A 4 0.49 10.69 -10.85
N THR A 5 1.51 10.63 -9.99
CA THR A 5 1.60 9.65 -8.90
C THR A 5 0.55 9.94 -7.81
N VAL A 6 0.28 11.22 -7.52
CA VAL A 6 -0.83 11.62 -6.64
C VAL A 6 -2.18 11.15 -7.19
N ALA A 7 -2.42 11.34 -8.49
CA ALA A 7 -3.66 10.86 -9.12
C ALA A 7 -3.78 9.33 -9.03
N LEU A 8 -2.68 8.61 -9.22
CA LEU A 8 -2.63 7.15 -9.08
C LEU A 8 -2.91 6.69 -7.64
N LEU A 9 -2.39 7.43 -6.65
CA LEU A 9 -2.67 7.20 -5.23
C LEU A 9 -4.15 7.40 -4.92
N PHE A 10 -4.76 8.50 -5.36
CA PHE A 10 -6.19 8.73 -5.14
C PHE A 10 -7.06 7.66 -5.81
N ASP A 11 -6.69 7.22 -7.02
CA ASP A 11 -7.41 6.16 -7.71
C ASP A 11 -7.38 4.84 -6.92
N VAL A 12 -6.20 4.41 -6.43
CA VAL A 12 -6.10 3.15 -5.65
C VAL A 12 -6.79 3.26 -4.30
N VAL A 13 -6.66 4.40 -3.63
CA VAL A 13 -7.32 4.66 -2.34
C VAL A 13 -8.83 4.57 -2.52
N ARG A 14 -9.41 5.25 -3.51
CA ARG A 14 -10.86 5.22 -3.77
C ARG A 14 -11.37 3.79 -4.06
N MET A 15 -10.66 3.01 -4.89
CA MET A 15 -11.03 1.61 -5.15
C MET A 15 -11.01 0.75 -3.88
N LEU A 16 -10.06 1.04 -3.00
CA LEU A 16 -9.92 0.31 -1.75
C LEU A 16 -10.94 0.75 -0.71
N GLU A 17 -11.29 2.04 -0.64
CA GLU A 17 -12.40 2.55 0.17
C GLU A 17 -13.72 1.90 -0.21
N GLU A 18 -14.01 1.79 -1.51
CA GLU A 18 -15.19 1.09 -2.04
C GLU A 18 -15.21 -0.38 -1.61
N SER A 19 -14.05 -1.06 -1.65
CA SER A 19 -13.92 -2.46 -1.20
C SER A 19 -14.10 -2.59 0.31
N ILE A 20 -13.50 -1.70 1.09
CA ILE A 20 -13.59 -1.67 2.57
C ILE A 20 -15.03 -1.42 3.02
N ALA A 21 -15.78 -0.57 2.30
CA ALA A 21 -17.21 -0.38 2.52
C ALA A 21 -18.02 -1.64 2.20
N ALA A 22 -17.62 -2.40 1.18
CA ALA A 22 -18.19 -3.71 0.85
C ALA A 22 -17.75 -4.84 1.81
N ARG A 23 -16.93 -4.53 2.83
CA ARG A 23 -16.34 -5.46 3.80
C ARG A 23 -15.26 -6.40 3.24
N ASP A 24 -14.69 -6.02 2.11
CA ASP A 24 -13.52 -6.67 1.51
C ASP A 24 -12.27 -5.82 1.79
N CYS A 25 -11.15 -6.45 2.13
CA CYS A 25 -9.91 -5.75 2.49
C CYS A 25 -8.70 -6.31 1.73
N PRO A 26 -8.71 -6.32 0.38
CA PRO A 26 -7.58 -6.80 -0.40
C PRO A 26 -6.40 -5.85 -0.31
N ALA A 27 -5.18 -6.34 -0.55
CA ALA A 27 -4.13 -5.46 -1.04
C ALA A 27 -4.43 -5.11 -2.51
N MET A 28 -4.15 -3.87 -2.92
CA MET A 28 -4.31 -3.44 -4.30
C MET A 28 -3.06 -2.71 -4.79
N VAL A 29 -2.64 -2.99 -6.02
CA VAL A 29 -1.59 -2.23 -6.70
C VAL A 29 -2.11 -1.70 -8.03
N VAL A 30 -1.86 -0.43 -8.28
CA VAL A 30 -2.11 0.21 -9.58
C VAL A 30 -0.77 0.57 -10.18
N MET A 31 -0.57 0.15 -11.42
CA MET A 31 0.64 0.42 -12.21
C MET A 31 0.28 1.28 -13.41
N ASP A 32 1.13 2.24 -13.71
CA ASP A 32 1.00 3.15 -14.84
C ASP A 32 2.25 3.08 -15.71
N GLY A 33 2.04 2.88 -17.01
CA GLY A 33 3.05 2.52 -18.02
C GLY A 33 2.45 2.59 -19.42
N GLU A 34 2.78 1.64 -20.29
CA GLU A 34 2.16 1.53 -21.63
C GLU A 34 0.63 1.37 -21.56
N ARG A 35 0.16 0.72 -20.49
CA ARG A 35 -1.25 0.65 -20.12
C ARG A 35 -1.37 0.63 -18.60
N ARG A 36 -2.45 1.21 -18.09
CA ARG A 36 -2.80 1.11 -16.67
C ARG A 36 -3.24 -0.32 -16.35
N LEU A 37 -2.72 -0.87 -15.25
CA LEU A 37 -3.06 -2.20 -14.76
C LEU A 37 -3.32 -2.16 -13.26
N VAL A 38 -4.39 -2.82 -12.82
CA VAL A 38 -4.75 -3.00 -11.40
C VAL A 38 -4.65 -4.48 -11.06
N LEU A 39 -4.01 -4.81 -9.94
CA LEU A 39 -4.02 -6.16 -9.36
C LEU A 39 -4.49 -6.07 -7.90
N SER A 40 -5.24 -7.07 -7.45
CA SER A 40 -5.66 -7.21 -6.06
C SER A 40 -5.35 -8.59 -5.50
N ASP A 41 -5.24 -8.70 -4.18
CA ASP A 41 -5.04 -9.98 -3.48
C ASP A 41 -5.62 -9.93 -2.05
N ASP A 42 -6.59 -10.80 -1.78
CA ASP A 42 -7.25 -10.93 -0.46
C ASP A 42 -6.39 -11.69 0.56
N GLY A 43 -5.39 -12.45 0.09
CA GLY A 43 -4.49 -13.25 0.90
C GLY A 43 -3.24 -12.52 1.35
N TYR A 44 -3.04 -11.27 0.92
CA TYR A 44 -1.80 -10.52 1.12
C TYR A 44 -1.35 -10.46 2.58
N LEU A 45 -2.30 -10.29 3.51
CA LEU A 45 -2.01 -10.16 4.94
C LEU A 45 -2.02 -11.48 5.71
N LEU A 46 -2.16 -12.63 5.03
CA LEU A 46 -2.17 -13.94 5.69
C LEU A 46 -0.82 -14.26 6.32
N ASP A 47 0.25 -14.12 5.54
CA ASP A 47 1.63 -14.36 5.96
C ASP A 47 2.65 -13.69 5.02
N GLU A 48 3.93 -13.68 5.43
CA GLU A 48 5.01 -13.10 4.62
C GLU A 48 5.16 -13.76 3.24
N PRO A 49 5.05 -15.11 3.08
CA PRO A 49 5.05 -15.75 1.77
C PRO A 49 3.94 -15.27 0.83
N ALA A 50 2.71 -15.08 1.32
CA ALA A 50 1.58 -14.61 0.52
C ALA A 50 1.82 -13.18 0.02
N ALA A 51 2.27 -12.28 0.91
CA ALA A 51 2.65 -10.91 0.54
C ALA A 51 3.76 -10.91 -0.52
N ALA A 52 4.83 -11.69 -0.30
CA ALA A 52 5.95 -11.77 -1.22
C ALA A 52 5.55 -12.34 -2.59
N ALA A 53 4.64 -13.32 -2.63
CA ALA A 53 4.13 -13.89 -3.86
C ALA A 53 3.32 -12.86 -4.66
N PHE A 54 2.43 -12.09 -4.01
CA PHE A 54 1.69 -11.02 -4.66
C PHE A 54 2.61 -9.94 -5.22
N GLU A 55 3.56 -9.45 -4.41
CA GLU A 55 4.51 -8.42 -4.82
C GLU A 55 5.41 -8.86 -5.97
N SER A 56 5.84 -10.13 -5.98
CA SER A 56 6.64 -10.69 -7.07
C SER A 56 5.84 -10.75 -8.38
N ARG A 57 4.55 -11.14 -8.31
CA ARG A 57 3.65 -11.11 -9.47
C ARG A 57 3.41 -9.69 -9.96
N ALA A 58 3.19 -8.75 -9.04
CA ALA A 58 3.01 -7.33 -9.36
C ALA A 58 4.25 -6.76 -10.06
N ALA A 59 5.46 -7.03 -9.55
CA ALA A 59 6.70 -6.60 -10.20
C ALA A 59 6.87 -7.20 -11.60
N ALA A 60 6.55 -8.48 -11.78
CA ALA A 60 6.59 -9.11 -13.10
C ALA A 60 5.60 -8.46 -14.09
N LYS A 61 4.42 -8.07 -13.61
CA LYS A 61 3.42 -7.36 -14.41
C LYS A 61 3.80 -5.90 -14.68
N ALA A 62 4.43 -5.23 -13.73
CA ALA A 62 4.97 -3.89 -13.90
C ALA A 62 5.98 -3.87 -15.07
N ARG A 63 6.88 -4.86 -15.14
CA ARG A 63 7.78 -5.04 -16.29
C ARG A 63 7.03 -5.26 -17.60
N GLU A 64 6.05 -6.17 -17.61
CA GLU A 64 5.27 -6.52 -18.81
C GLU A 64 4.57 -5.30 -19.42
N VAL A 65 4.12 -4.34 -18.60
CA VAL A 65 3.43 -3.13 -19.05
C VAL A 65 4.34 -1.90 -19.15
N GLY A 66 5.65 -2.07 -18.99
CA GLY A 66 6.60 -0.97 -19.01
C GLY A 66 6.29 0.12 -17.97
N ALA A 67 5.84 -0.27 -16.77
CA ALA A 67 5.42 0.67 -15.74
C ALA A 67 6.56 1.65 -15.38
N THR A 68 6.25 2.94 -15.41
CA THR A 68 7.13 4.02 -14.95
C THR A 68 6.84 4.40 -13.50
N ARG A 69 5.62 4.10 -13.03
CA ARG A 69 5.21 4.31 -11.65
C ARG A 69 4.15 3.29 -11.21
N TRP A 70 4.04 3.13 -9.90
CA TRP A 70 3.02 2.30 -9.29
C TRP A 70 2.70 2.75 -7.87
N VAL A 71 1.51 2.43 -7.38
CA VAL A 71 1.10 2.58 -5.99
C VAL A 71 0.54 1.26 -5.49
N LEU A 72 1.13 0.73 -4.42
CA LEU A 72 0.57 -0.38 -3.64
C LEU A 72 -0.14 0.20 -2.41
N ALA A 73 -1.36 -0.24 -2.15
CA ALA A 73 -2.15 0.14 -0.98
C ALA A 73 -2.69 -1.12 -0.28
N VAL A 74 -2.60 -1.15 1.04
CA VAL A 74 -2.95 -2.32 1.87
C VAL A 74 -3.73 -1.86 3.10
N PRO A 75 -4.98 -2.33 3.30
CA PRO A 75 -5.74 -2.09 4.52
C PRO A 75 -5.12 -2.86 5.68
N GLN A 76 -4.74 -2.18 6.76
CA GLN A 76 -4.18 -2.82 7.94
C GLN A 76 -4.51 -2.06 9.23
N VAL A 77 -4.33 -2.72 10.37
CA VAL A 77 -4.41 -2.08 11.68
C VAL A 77 -3.00 -1.75 12.17
N TRP A 78 -2.77 -0.47 12.43
CA TRP A 78 -1.57 0.04 13.06
C TRP A 78 -1.70 -0.08 14.57
N ILE A 79 -0.64 -0.58 15.22
CA ILE A 79 -0.53 -0.72 16.66
C ILE A 79 0.62 0.17 17.11
N PHE A 80 0.31 1.27 17.80
CA PHE A 80 1.30 2.23 18.28
C PHE A 80 1.95 1.74 19.59
N LYS A 81 3.21 1.33 19.51
CA LYS A 81 3.98 0.81 20.64
C LYS A 81 5.02 1.84 21.13
N PRO A 82 4.99 2.24 22.41
CA PRO A 82 6.04 3.08 22.99
C PRO A 82 7.44 2.45 22.87
N PRO A 83 8.53 3.24 22.73
CA PRO A 83 8.54 4.70 22.74
C PRO A 83 8.26 5.36 21.39
N ASN A 84 8.31 4.65 20.24
CA ASN A 84 8.03 5.19 18.89
C ASN A 84 8.03 4.09 17.80
N THR A 85 7.46 2.92 18.09
CA THR A 85 7.41 1.81 17.14
C THR A 85 5.97 1.57 16.68
N VAL A 86 5.80 1.25 15.40
CA VAL A 86 4.51 0.84 14.85
C VAL A 86 4.60 -0.63 14.48
N ALA A 87 3.71 -1.44 15.03
CA ALA A 87 3.46 -2.79 14.51
C ALA A 87 2.20 -2.75 13.64
N MET A 88 2.08 -3.71 12.73
CA MET A 88 0.95 -3.83 11.82
C MET A 88 0.33 -5.20 11.97
N ARG A 89 -0.99 -5.29 11.83
CA ARG A 89 -1.73 -6.56 11.77
C ARG A 89 -2.86 -6.48 10.74
N PRO A 90 -3.39 -7.62 10.27
CA PRO A 90 -4.52 -7.64 9.35
C PRO A 90 -5.75 -6.95 9.94
N VAL A 91 -6.57 -6.35 9.07
CA VAL A 91 -7.92 -5.91 9.42
C VAL A 91 -8.73 -7.11 9.86
N SER A 92 -9.55 -6.94 10.90
CA SER A 92 -10.38 -8.01 11.43
C SER A 92 -11.63 -7.42 12.05
N ASN A 93 -12.70 -8.22 12.20
CA ASN A 93 -13.94 -7.80 12.84
C ASN A 93 -13.82 -7.57 14.37
N HIS A 94 -12.63 -7.69 14.95
CA HIS A 94 -12.43 -7.40 16.37
C HIS A 94 -12.43 -5.89 16.62
N PRO A 95 -13.01 -5.44 17.76
CA PRO A 95 -12.90 -4.04 18.17
C PRO A 95 -11.44 -3.59 18.23
N LEU A 96 -11.18 -2.36 17.79
CA LEU A 96 -9.88 -1.73 17.96
C LEU A 96 -9.60 -1.45 19.44
N ARG A 97 -8.35 -1.64 19.84
CA ARG A 97 -7.83 -1.17 21.13
C ARG A 97 -7.51 0.32 21.08
N GLU A 98 -7.29 0.92 22.25
CA GLU A 98 -6.96 2.35 22.37
C GLU A 98 -5.66 2.74 21.62
N ASP A 99 -4.72 1.81 21.49
CA ASP A 99 -3.46 1.95 20.77
C ASP A 99 -3.52 1.50 19.30
N GLU A 100 -4.71 1.19 18.79
CA GLU A 100 -4.93 0.67 17.45
C GLU A 100 -5.66 1.65 16.54
N GLN A 101 -5.25 1.68 15.26
CA GLN A 101 -5.87 2.52 14.23
C GLN A 101 -5.97 1.74 12.93
N GLU A 102 -7.17 1.67 12.35
CA GLU A 102 -7.35 1.21 10.98
C GLU A 102 -6.75 2.23 10.00
N ALA A 103 -5.98 1.74 9.03
CA ALA A 103 -5.36 2.58 8.01
C ALA A 103 -5.18 1.82 6.68
N ILE A 104 -5.33 2.52 5.57
CA ILE A 104 -4.80 2.09 4.28
C ILE A 104 -3.35 2.55 4.25
N THR A 105 -2.41 1.62 4.29
CA THR A 105 -0.98 1.96 4.14
C THR A 105 -0.59 1.83 2.70
N TRP A 106 0.15 2.81 2.21
CA TRP A 106 0.52 2.86 0.81
C TRP A 106 2.02 3.13 0.62
N MET A 107 2.53 2.59 -0.48
CA MET A 107 3.87 2.85 -1.02
C MET A 107 3.70 3.19 -2.49
N SER A 108 4.25 4.32 -2.91
CA SER A 108 4.36 4.69 -4.31
C SER A 108 5.82 4.65 -4.74
N CYS A 109 6.04 4.25 -5.98
CA CYS A 109 7.33 4.38 -6.63
C CYS A 109 7.11 5.01 -8.00
N ASP A 110 7.87 6.05 -8.29
CA ASP A 110 7.99 6.69 -9.60
C ASP A 110 9.47 6.62 -10.01
N ARG A 111 9.72 6.28 -11.27
CA ARG A 111 11.08 6.15 -11.81
C ARG A 111 11.91 7.41 -11.63
N ASP A 112 11.30 8.58 -11.78
CA ASP A 112 12.00 9.86 -11.84
C ASP A 112 12.02 10.57 -10.48
N GLU A 113 11.08 10.25 -9.58
CA GLU A 113 10.98 10.88 -8.26
C GLU A 113 11.33 9.98 -7.08
N GLY A 114 11.45 8.67 -7.29
CA GLY A 114 11.79 7.72 -6.25
C GLY A 114 10.56 7.16 -5.53
N VAL A 115 10.66 7.00 -4.21
CA VAL A 115 9.69 6.28 -3.39
C VAL A 115 9.09 7.20 -2.35
N ASP A 116 7.76 7.25 -2.29
CA ASP A 116 7.00 7.88 -1.21
C ASP A 116 6.18 6.80 -0.49
N TYR A 117 5.84 7.06 0.77
CA TYR A 117 5.06 6.14 1.59
C TYR A 117 4.20 6.95 2.57
N GLY A 118 3.10 6.34 2.97
CA GLY A 118 2.12 7.05 3.77
C GLY A 118 0.97 6.17 4.19
N ARG A 119 -0.09 6.81 4.64
CA ARG A 119 -1.33 6.13 4.99
C ARG A 119 -2.56 7.00 4.73
N VAL A 120 -3.72 6.37 4.80
CA VAL A 120 -5.03 7.01 4.93
C VAL A 120 -5.66 6.40 6.17
N THR A 121 -5.93 7.21 7.21
CA THR A 121 -6.61 6.70 8.41
C THR A 121 -8.10 6.60 8.17
N TYR A 122 -8.75 5.66 8.85
CA TYR A 122 -10.20 5.59 8.85
C TYR A 122 -10.74 4.98 10.14
N ALA A 123 -11.98 5.31 10.47
CA ALA A 123 -12.69 4.79 11.63
C ALA A 123 -14.09 4.32 11.25
N ARG A 124 -14.72 3.49 12.08
CA ARG A 124 -16.07 2.96 11.81
C ARG A 124 -17.10 3.38 12.87
N PRO A 125 -17.41 4.68 13.02
CA PRO A 125 -18.43 5.13 13.95
C PRO A 125 -19.81 4.61 13.49
N GLY A 126 -20.34 3.59 14.16
CA GLY A 126 -21.61 2.96 13.78
C GLY A 126 -21.50 1.84 12.74
N GLY A 127 -20.29 1.38 12.42
CA GLY A 127 -20.05 0.20 11.57
C GLY A 127 -19.68 0.51 10.12
N GLU A 128 -19.96 1.71 9.63
CA GLU A 128 -19.56 2.18 8.29
C GLU A 128 -18.23 2.94 8.35
N PRO A 129 -17.30 2.72 7.39
CA PRO A 129 -16.00 3.38 7.39
C PRO A 129 -16.10 4.87 7.00
N VAL A 130 -15.36 5.71 7.72
CA VAL A 130 -15.15 7.13 7.44
C VAL A 130 -13.65 7.34 7.30
N PHE A 131 -13.21 7.77 6.12
CA PHE A 131 -11.80 7.92 5.74
C PHE A 131 -11.34 9.37 5.85
N ASP A 132 -10.09 9.56 6.27
CA ASP A 132 -9.38 10.83 6.24
C ASP A 132 -8.65 11.03 4.89
N ASP A 133 -8.01 12.18 4.71
CA ASP A 133 -7.17 12.42 3.53
C ASP A 133 -5.84 11.63 3.60
N PRO A 134 -5.22 11.26 2.45
CA PRO A 134 -3.91 10.62 2.45
C PRO A 134 -2.79 11.48 3.05
N GLU A 135 -2.07 10.90 4.01
CA GLU A 135 -0.91 11.49 4.69
C GLU A 135 0.38 10.90 4.13
N VAL A 136 1.32 11.74 3.69
CA VAL A 136 2.69 11.34 3.31
C VAL A 136 3.58 11.37 4.56
N PHE A 137 4.33 10.31 4.80
CA PHE A 137 5.35 10.33 5.85
C PHE A 137 6.65 10.91 5.32
N THR A 138 7.10 12.01 5.91
CA THR A 138 8.35 12.70 5.55
C THR A 138 9.57 12.24 6.37
N VAL A 139 9.36 11.37 7.36
CA VAL A 139 10.42 10.87 8.26
C VAL A 139 11.15 9.74 7.57
N GLY A 140 12.36 9.95 7.02
CA GLY A 140 13.14 9.00 6.22
C GLY A 140 13.03 7.52 6.64
N VAL A 141 11.97 6.85 6.21
CA VAL A 141 11.72 5.45 6.44
C VAL A 141 12.51 4.75 5.36
N GLN A 142 13.60 4.11 5.77
CA GLN A 142 14.15 3.05 4.95
C GLN A 142 13.07 1.95 4.88
N PRO A 143 12.62 1.56 3.68
CA PRO A 143 11.67 0.46 3.52
C PRO A 143 12.21 -0.76 4.28
N HIS A 144 11.56 -1.13 5.38
CA HIS A 144 11.96 -2.30 6.15
C HIS A 144 11.48 -3.56 5.41
N ARG A 145 12.17 -4.69 5.58
CA ARG A 145 11.81 -5.95 4.88
C ARG A 145 10.38 -6.42 5.11
N SER A 146 9.78 -5.99 6.21
CA SER A 146 8.41 -6.31 6.62
C SER A 146 7.38 -5.28 6.16
N MET A 147 7.79 -4.22 5.45
CA MET A 147 6.86 -3.21 4.96
C MET A 147 6.19 -3.68 3.67
N PRO A 148 4.89 -3.40 3.52
CA PRO A 148 4.21 -3.67 2.26
C PRO A 148 4.92 -3.01 1.08
N GLY A 149 5.11 -3.78 0.00
CA GLY A 149 5.72 -3.29 -1.24
C GLY A 149 7.24 -3.40 -1.27
N PHE A 150 7.89 -3.84 -0.20
CA PHE A 150 9.35 -3.97 -0.14
C PHE A 150 9.90 -4.92 -1.22
N LYS A 151 9.29 -6.08 -1.42
CA LYS A 151 9.73 -7.05 -2.45
C LYS A 151 9.45 -6.53 -3.85
N MET A 152 8.32 -5.87 -4.06
CA MET A 152 8.01 -5.23 -5.35
C MET A 152 9.04 -4.15 -5.67
N LEU A 153 9.38 -3.30 -4.70
CA LEU A 153 10.39 -2.26 -4.85
C LEU A 153 11.77 -2.85 -5.13
N GLN A 154 12.20 -3.90 -4.41
CA GLN A 154 13.46 -4.58 -4.70
C GLN A 154 13.54 -5.09 -6.13
N ALA A 155 12.46 -5.72 -6.62
CA ALA A 155 12.40 -6.21 -7.99
C ALA A 155 12.40 -5.07 -9.01
N TYR A 156 11.69 -3.97 -8.72
CA TYR A 156 11.66 -2.79 -9.58
C TYR A 156 13.03 -2.11 -9.70
N LEU A 157 13.76 -1.98 -8.59
CA LEU A 157 15.10 -1.38 -8.58
C LEU A 157 16.16 -2.28 -9.23
N ALA A 158 16.03 -3.61 -9.10
CA ALA A 158 16.97 -4.54 -9.72
C ALA A 158 16.89 -4.56 -11.26
N ASP A 159 15.78 -4.10 -11.84
CA ASP A 159 15.59 -3.99 -13.29
C ASP A 159 16.00 -2.62 -13.84
N GLN A 160 16.34 -1.64 -12.99
CA GLN A 160 16.88 -0.38 -13.46
C GLN A 160 18.32 -0.64 -13.94
N PRO A 161 18.65 -0.44 -15.23
CA PRO A 161 20.04 -0.47 -15.64
C PRO A 161 20.80 0.62 -14.89
N ASP A 162 21.97 0.28 -14.33
CA ASP A 162 22.94 1.27 -13.84
C ASP A 162 23.12 2.29 -14.98
N SER A 163 22.65 3.52 -14.74
CA SER A 163 22.71 4.60 -15.73
C SER A 163 24.14 5.05 -16.00
#